data_AF-F2QW62-F1
#
_entry.id   AF-F2QW62-F1
#
_cell.length_a   1.000
_cell.length_b   1.000
_cell.length_c   1.000
_cell.angle_alpha   90.00
_cell.angle_beta   90.00
_cell.angle_gamma   90.00
#
_symmetry.space_group_name_H-M   'P 1'
#
loop_
_entity.id
_entity.type
_entity.pdbx_description
1 polymer ?
#
loop_
_entity_poly.entity_id
_entity_poly.type
_entity_poly.pdbx_seq_one_letter_code
_entity_poly.pdbx_strand_id
1 'polypeptide(L)'
;MSISTKNSVNSEHDPLQQPTSSSNYQTIPETTPKSLPPDREERRPLLSPDDPSVSPLNVRNVRICRFILGAIINVSLVWLVLLLISDFVSVPGFDNRGRGFIEIDLILLSLFANASTLCFFTIPSKLERSLDMAIAGIVTLDLLIMLLYRRFLHDRGGLGFATMLWLVASLSFGAVSDYLVEEAKNHEEIRLTGRVESRKTVYEFFAVATRVTLRLITFVLVLLLSLNFWFQAYDFKTKPWGKLIPVGDSQLELHLACFGDVYSNKSFTPEELMFGDVSISSSKDEQPIILVDGGQFVSSEEASEWVEELFHLDKVQRYCVYDHPGTAFSNSFPSPVSLGIVADLLYEALSKEKIYGPFVLVGYDIGGLYSRIFASRHASQVHSMVLVEAWSQSLLKPNPFANDREKNGKTKLEDLHKTTGIRRMNAKTGLYFWWKGIYAPFSLKRLRRFLVHRHGPEDRIFGKDITVNDKFWRFKLQEQISSSLISYHEVTNSLLETNGIPIAVASSDVMIKKSVNWGRWQRELTKISSKPIEWVITKGNHRPWDDPNGRKQLQDLLLRVIDEE
;
A
#
# COMPACT_ATOMS: atom_id res chain seq x y z
N MET A 1 -30.67 -43.84 64.90
CA MET A 1 -31.32 -44.45 66.08
C MET A 1 -31.54 -45.92 65.75
N SER A 2 -30.91 -46.81 66.53
CA SER A 2 -31.35 -48.20 66.77
C SER A 2 -31.27 -49.20 65.60
N ILE A 3 -30.30 -50.12 65.57
CA ILE A 3 -30.35 -51.51 66.16
C ILE A 3 -31.27 -52.39 65.30
N SER A 4 -30.71 -53.24 64.41
CA SER A 4 -30.25 -54.61 64.67
C SER A 4 -31.38 -55.59 65.02
N THR A 5 -31.45 -56.67 64.26
CA THR A 5 -31.67 -58.08 64.66
C THR A 5 -32.13 -58.83 63.41
N LYS A 6 -31.91 -60.13 63.16
CA LYS A 6 -31.01 -61.21 63.60
C LYS A 6 -31.70 -62.46 63.00
N ASN A 7 -30.92 -63.51 62.78
CA ASN A 7 -31.31 -64.92 62.78
C ASN A 7 -31.89 -65.54 61.49
N SER A 8 -31.56 -66.78 61.08
CA SER A 8 -30.50 -67.75 61.40
C SER A 8 -30.82 -69.12 60.72
N VAL A 9 -29.81 -70.01 60.64
CA VAL A 9 -29.89 -71.52 60.69
C VAL A 9 -30.29 -72.21 59.37
N ASN A 10 -29.64 -73.25 58.79
CA ASN A 10 -28.64 -74.31 59.15
C ASN A 10 -27.92 -74.75 57.84
N SER A 11 -26.60 -74.95 57.72
CA SER A 11 -25.67 -76.00 58.22
C SER A 11 -25.85 -77.43 57.66
N GLU A 12 -24.91 -77.88 56.82
CA GLU A 12 -24.33 -79.23 56.86
C GLU A 12 -22.87 -79.23 56.33
N HIS A 13 -22.03 -80.01 57.03
CA HIS A 13 -20.56 -80.07 57.11
C HIS A 13 -19.90 -80.89 55.98
N ASP A 14 -18.82 -80.40 55.32
CA ASP A 14 -17.36 -80.72 55.46
C ASP A 14 -16.88 -82.09 54.90
N PRO A 15 -15.59 -82.31 54.46
CA PRO A 15 -14.37 -81.55 54.80
C PRO A 15 -13.29 -81.31 53.69
N LEU A 16 -12.55 -80.19 53.88
CA LEU A 16 -11.08 -79.99 53.88
C LEU A 16 -10.15 -80.69 52.84
N GLN A 17 -9.43 -79.89 52.02
CA GLN A 17 -8.05 -79.44 52.33
C GLN A 17 -7.52 -78.36 51.35
N GLN A 18 -6.91 -77.32 51.96
CA GLN A 18 -6.29 -76.07 51.49
C GLN A 18 -4.75 -76.24 51.26
N PRO A 19 -3.89 -75.20 51.06
CA PRO A 19 -4.09 -73.73 50.95
C PRO A 19 -3.26 -72.99 49.85
N THR A 20 -3.48 -71.66 49.80
CA THR A 20 -2.54 -70.52 49.53
C THR A 20 -2.94 -69.69 48.31
N SER A 21 -2.91 -68.36 48.30
CA SER A 21 -2.99 -67.28 49.29
C SER A 21 -3.07 -65.96 48.50
N SER A 22 -3.61 -64.92 49.12
CA SER A 22 -3.52 -63.48 48.77
C SER A 22 -4.26 -62.95 47.54
N SER A 23 -5.40 -62.33 47.85
CA SER A 23 -5.96 -61.12 47.24
C SER A 23 -4.96 -59.97 47.11
N ASN A 24 -4.98 -59.21 46.02
CA ASN A 24 -4.88 -57.75 46.09
C ASN A 24 -5.26 -57.05 44.77
N TYR A 25 -5.92 -55.90 44.96
CA TYR A 25 -6.31 -54.88 43.98
C TYR A 25 -5.25 -54.64 42.88
N GLN A 26 -5.67 -54.67 41.61
CA GLN A 26 -4.89 -54.07 40.53
C GLN A 26 -5.40 -52.65 40.24
N THR A 27 -4.59 -51.71 40.70
CA THR A 27 -4.55 -50.30 40.33
C THR A 27 -4.37 -50.15 38.82
N ILE A 28 -5.14 -49.26 38.21
CA ILE A 28 -4.97 -48.79 36.83
C ILE A 28 -3.60 -48.11 36.70
N PRO A 29 -2.70 -48.50 35.77
CA PRO A 29 -1.51 -47.70 35.50
C PRO A 29 -1.82 -46.64 34.43
N GLU A 30 -1.63 -45.38 34.82
CA GLU A 30 -1.44 -44.23 33.93
C GLU A 30 -0.36 -44.51 32.88
N THR A 31 -0.70 -44.30 31.60
CA THR A 31 0.23 -44.41 30.49
C THR A 31 0.96 -43.08 30.26
N THR A 32 1.99 -42.84 31.08
CA THR A 32 3.05 -41.87 30.76
C THR A 32 4.13 -42.60 29.94
N PRO A 33 4.57 -42.10 28.78
CA PRO A 33 5.63 -42.77 28.02
C PRO A 33 6.97 -42.53 28.71
N LYS A 34 7.39 -43.48 29.55
CA LYS A 34 8.77 -43.59 30.03
C LYS A 34 9.66 -43.99 28.85
N SER A 35 10.66 -43.15 28.56
CA SER A 35 11.82 -43.53 27.76
C SER A 35 12.44 -44.82 28.31
N LEU A 36 12.50 -45.86 27.48
CA LEU A 36 13.04 -47.18 27.82
C LEU A 36 14.59 -47.18 27.75
N PRO A 37 15.28 -48.09 28.49
CA PRO A 37 16.74 -48.18 28.50
C PRO A 37 17.34 -48.72 27.19
N PRO A 38 18.60 -48.41 26.87
CA PRO A 38 19.19 -48.59 25.54
C PRO A 38 19.43 -50.06 25.11
N ASP A 39 19.62 -51.01 26.03
CA ASP A 39 20.09 -52.37 25.68
C ASP A 39 18.99 -53.35 25.18
N ARG A 40 17.75 -52.89 24.99
CA ARG A 40 16.62 -53.72 24.52
C ARG A 40 16.11 -53.38 23.11
N GLU A 41 16.76 -52.46 22.41
CA GLU A 41 16.31 -52.01 21.08
C GLU A 41 16.59 -53.04 19.97
N GLU A 42 17.57 -53.94 20.11
CA GLU A 42 17.97 -54.88 19.05
C GLU A 42 17.05 -56.10 18.85
N ARG A 43 15.98 -56.28 19.65
CA ARG A 43 15.06 -57.43 19.54
C ARG A 43 13.58 -57.06 19.43
N ARG A 44 13.27 -55.94 18.77
CA ARG A 44 11.88 -55.65 18.38
C ARG A 44 11.61 -56.21 16.99
N PRO A 45 10.46 -56.88 16.75
CA PRO A 45 10.07 -57.21 15.39
C PRO A 45 9.89 -55.91 14.62
N LEU A 46 10.45 -55.86 13.40
CA LEU A 46 10.31 -54.72 12.51
C LEU A 46 8.83 -54.48 12.25
N LEU A 47 8.40 -53.21 12.35
CA LEU A 47 7.02 -52.82 12.11
C LEU A 47 6.75 -52.76 10.61
N SER A 48 5.47 -52.91 10.22
CA SER A 48 5.05 -52.63 8.85
C SER A 48 5.18 -51.13 8.56
N PRO A 49 5.57 -50.71 7.34
CA PRO A 49 5.68 -49.30 6.97
C PRO A 49 4.39 -48.48 7.18
N ASP A 50 3.23 -49.12 7.10
CA ASP A 50 1.91 -48.49 7.27
C ASP A 50 1.47 -48.37 8.75
N ASP A 51 2.32 -48.76 9.72
CA ASP A 51 1.99 -48.65 11.14
C ASP A 51 2.00 -47.17 11.59
N PRO A 52 0.95 -46.69 12.29
CA PRO A 52 0.87 -45.30 12.76
C PRO A 52 2.03 -44.88 13.67
N SER A 53 2.74 -45.84 14.27
CA SER A 53 3.93 -45.62 15.09
C SER A 53 5.12 -45.08 14.27
N VAL A 54 5.17 -45.34 12.96
CA VAL A 54 6.24 -44.91 12.03
C VAL A 54 6.01 -43.46 11.52
N SER A 55 5.09 -42.72 12.14
CA SER A 55 4.81 -41.33 11.78
C SER A 55 5.93 -40.37 12.23
N PRO A 56 6.39 -39.45 11.36
CA PRO A 56 7.35 -38.40 11.73
C PRO A 56 6.90 -37.53 12.91
N LEU A 57 5.59 -37.43 13.16
CA LEU A 57 5.02 -36.64 14.27
C LEU A 57 5.34 -37.19 15.66
N ASN A 58 5.78 -38.45 15.76
CA ASN A 58 6.17 -39.04 17.04
C ASN A 58 7.52 -38.49 17.52
N VAL A 59 8.34 -37.97 16.60
CA VAL A 59 9.65 -37.36 16.90
C VAL A 59 9.48 -35.98 17.55
N ARG A 60 10.18 -35.74 18.68
CA ARG A 60 10.09 -34.48 19.43
C ARG A 60 10.45 -33.26 18.58
N ASN A 61 11.52 -33.33 17.80
CA ASN A 61 12.01 -32.22 16.99
C ASN A 61 10.99 -31.84 15.91
N VAL A 62 10.31 -32.81 15.31
CA VAL A 62 9.25 -32.59 14.31
C VAL A 62 8.04 -31.88 14.93
N ARG A 63 7.63 -32.26 16.16
CA ARG A 63 6.57 -31.56 16.89
C ARG A 63 6.94 -30.12 17.22
N ILE A 64 8.19 -29.88 17.62
CA ILE A 64 8.70 -28.52 17.87
C ILE A 64 8.68 -27.71 16.58
N CYS A 65 9.16 -28.26 15.45
CA CYS A 65 9.12 -27.57 14.16
C CYS A 65 7.69 -27.20 13.75
N ARG A 66 6.74 -28.12 13.90
CA ARG A 66 5.31 -27.87 13.65
C ARG A 66 4.75 -26.77 14.56
N PHE A 67 5.11 -26.77 15.84
CA PHE A 67 4.70 -25.73 16.79
C PHE A 67 5.27 -24.36 16.40
N ILE A 68 6.56 -24.29 16.06
CA ILE A 68 7.20 -23.05 15.61
C ILE A 68 6.56 -22.54 14.32
N LEU A 69 6.30 -23.39 13.32
CA LEU A 69 5.55 -23.00 12.11
C LEU A 69 4.17 -22.44 12.46
N GLY A 70 3.44 -23.08 13.38
CA GLY A 70 2.18 -22.56 13.88
C GLY A 70 2.32 -21.19 14.55
N ALA A 71 3.37 -21.00 15.36
CA ALA A 71 3.65 -19.71 16.00
C ALA A 71 3.99 -18.61 14.97
N ILE A 72 4.80 -18.92 13.95
CA ILE A 72 5.14 -18.01 12.84
C ILE A 72 3.86 -17.56 12.11
N ILE A 73 2.93 -18.47 11.83
CA ILE A 73 1.64 -18.14 11.20
C ILE A 73 0.84 -17.21 12.11
N ASN A 74 0.73 -17.51 13.41
CA ASN A 74 -0.02 -16.67 14.35
C ASN A 74 0.59 -15.27 14.48
N VAL A 75 1.92 -15.15 14.60
CA VAL A 75 2.60 -13.85 14.63
C VAL A 75 2.35 -13.11 13.32
N SER A 76 2.43 -13.79 12.17
CA SER A 76 2.17 -13.17 10.87
C SER A 76 0.70 -12.73 10.71
N LEU A 77 -0.25 -13.45 11.30
CA LEU A 77 -1.67 -13.06 11.32
C LEU A 77 -1.89 -11.80 12.15
N VAL A 78 -1.31 -11.74 13.35
CA VAL A 78 -1.36 -10.54 14.20
C VAL A 78 -0.70 -9.36 13.48
N TRP A 79 0.46 -9.58 12.86
CA TRP A 79 1.17 -8.57 12.08
C TRP A 79 0.32 -8.04 10.91
N LEU A 80 -0.34 -8.94 10.15
CA LEU A 80 -1.25 -8.55 9.07
C LEU A 80 -2.43 -7.70 9.59
N VAL A 81 -3.04 -8.09 10.71
CA VAL A 81 -4.15 -7.32 11.29
C VAL A 81 -3.69 -5.93 11.72
N LEU A 82 -2.50 -5.81 12.34
CA LEU A 82 -1.93 -4.52 12.71
C LEU A 82 -1.60 -3.66 11.48
N LEU A 83 -1.08 -4.24 10.40
CA LEU A 83 -0.87 -3.53 9.14
C LEU A 83 -2.20 -3.05 8.53
N LEU A 84 -3.24 -3.88 8.53
CA LEU A 84 -4.55 -3.49 7.99
C LEU A 84 -5.21 -2.38 8.81
N ILE A 85 -5.16 -2.47 10.15
CA ILE A 85 -5.71 -1.44 11.03
C ILE A 85 -4.95 -0.12 10.87
N SER A 86 -3.62 -0.20 10.78
CA SER A 86 -2.80 1.00 10.71
C SER A 86 -2.97 1.78 9.39
N ASP A 87 -3.60 1.19 8.37
CA ASP A 87 -3.95 1.92 7.14
C ASP A 87 -5.17 2.85 7.33
N PHE A 88 -5.94 2.70 8.41
CA PHE A 88 -7.09 3.54 8.69
C PHE A 88 -6.89 4.38 9.95
N VAL A 89 -6.10 3.89 10.90
CA VAL A 89 -5.86 4.53 12.19
C VAL A 89 -4.35 4.63 12.42
N SER A 90 -3.85 5.78 12.89
CA SER A 90 -2.46 5.91 13.30
C SER A 90 -2.16 5.00 14.49
N VAL A 91 -1.27 4.03 14.30
CA VAL A 91 -0.83 3.09 15.35
C VAL A 91 0.64 3.39 15.64
N PRO A 92 1.01 3.72 16.89
CA PRO A 92 2.39 4.03 17.23
C PRO A 92 3.37 2.95 16.77
N GLY A 93 4.40 3.33 16.02
CA GLY A 93 5.41 2.44 15.46
C GLY A 93 5.04 1.72 14.16
N PHE A 94 3.80 1.86 13.68
CA PHE A 94 3.34 1.36 12.37
C PHE A 94 3.17 2.47 11.33
N ASP A 95 3.32 3.72 11.75
CA ASP A 95 3.34 4.88 10.86
C ASP A 95 4.76 5.11 10.35
N ASN A 96 4.94 4.81 9.05
CA ASN A 96 6.22 4.89 8.37
C ASN A 96 6.13 5.81 7.15
N ARG A 97 7.25 6.48 6.85
CA ARG A 97 7.45 7.16 5.56
C ARG A 97 7.28 6.17 4.42
N GLY A 98 6.70 6.62 3.32
CA GLY A 98 6.68 5.89 2.05
C GLY A 98 5.87 4.59 2.06
N ARG A 99 4.97 4.45 3.05
CA ARG A 99 4.09 3.30 3.21
C ARG A 99 3.31 3.00 1.93
N GLY A 100 3.23 1.72 1.58
CA GLY A 100 2.52 1.22 0.40
C GLY A 100 1.70 -0.03 0.73
N PHE A 101 1.48 -0.87 -0.27
CA PHE A 101 0.86 -2.18 -0.08
C PHE A 101 1.89 -3.29 0.11
N ILE A 102 3.17 -3.01 -0.19
CA ILE A 102 4.22 -4.04 -0.16
C ILE A 102 4.31 -4.75 1.20
N GLU A 103 4.14 -4.03 2.32
CA GLU A 103 4.27 -4.63 3.65
C GLU A 103 3.16 -5.66 3.89
N ILE A 104 1.95 -5.38 3.40
CA ILE A 104 0.82 -6.31 3.41
C ILE A 104 1.11 -7.51 2.49
N ASP A 105 1.66 -7.27 1.30
CA ASP A 105 1.97 -8.34 0.35
C ASP A 105 3.08 -9.27 0.87
N LEU A 106 4.12 -8.73 1.51
CA LEU A 106 5.19 -9.50 2.15
C LEU A 106 4.63 -10.40 3.27
N ILE A 107 3.77 -9.87 4.14
CA ILE A 107 3.21 -10.69 5.23
C ILE A 107 2.18 -11.71 4.72
N LEU A 108 1.40 -11.39 3.70
CA LEU A 108 0.50 -12.34 3.03
C LEU A 108 1.28 -13.47 2.38
N LEU A 109 2.43 -13.17 1.77
CA LEU A 109 3.32 -14.17 1.19
C LEU A 109 3.92 -15.08 2.27
N SER A 110 4.36 -14.52 3.39
CA SER A 110 4.80 -15.29 4.57
C SER A 110 3.69 -16.23 5.06
N LEU A 111 2.47 -15.72 5.22
CA LEU A 111 1.31 -16.50 5.65
C LEU A 111 0.99 -17.63 4.69
N PHE A 112 0.89 -17.31 3.40
CA PHE A 112 0.59 -18.29 2.37
C PHE A 112 1.63 -19.39 2.32
N ALA A 113 2.93 -19.05 2.27
CA ALA A 113 4.01 -20.02 2.24
C ALA A 113 3.98 -20.93 3.47
N ASN A 114 3.99 -20.37 4.69
CA ASN A 114 4.04 -21.16 5.93
C ASN A 114 2.77 -21.99 6.17
N ALA A 115 1.58 -21.45 5.87
CA ALA A 115 0.34 -22.22 5.95
C ALA A 115 0.36 -23.39 4.97
N SER A 116 0.90 -23.15 3.77
CA SER A 116 0.99 -24.16 2.73
C SER A 116 2.02 -25.26 3.03
N THR A 117 3.10 -24.97 3.78
CA THR A 117 4.04 -25.95 4.35
C THR A 117 3.41 -26.75 5.50
N LEU A 118 2.55 -26.11 6.31
CA LEU A 118 1.82 -26.80 7.38
C LEU A 118 0.78 -27.79 6.81
N CYS A 119 0.20 -27.48 5.65
CA CYS A 119 -0.62 -28.42 4.88
C CYS A 119 0.23 -29.62 4.45
N PHE A 120 -0.15 -30.83 4.87
CA PHE A 120 0.56 -32.09 4.58
C PHE A 120 2.02 -32.12 5.08
N PHE A 121 2.29 -31.44 6.20
CA PHE A 121 3.61 -31.32 6.85
C PHE A 121 4.41 -32.63 6.96
N THR A 122 3.75 -33.78 7.13
CA THR A 122 4.38 -35.09 7.35
C THR A 122 4.95 -35.75 6.10
N ILE A 123 4.65 -35.22 4.90
CA ILE A 123 5.01 -35.85 3.62
C ILE A 123 6.10 -34.99 2.95
N PRO A 124 7.39 -35.35 3.08
CA PRO A 124 8.48 -34.56 2.51
C PRO A 124 8.55 -34.68 0.97
N SER A 125 9.05 -33.62 0.33
CA SER A 125 9.26 -33.55 -1.11
C SER A 125 10.56 -32.84 -1.46
N LYS A 126 11.44 -33.51 -2.22
CA LYS A 126 12.74 -32.94 -2.63
C LYS A 126 12.58 -31.70 -3.51
N LEU A 127 11.62 -31.71 -4.44
CA LEU A 127 11.39 -30.61 -5.37
C LEU A 127 10.84 -29.38 -4.64
N GLU A 128 9.95 -29.58 -3.67
CA GLU A 128 9.45 -28.51 -2.81
C GLU A 128 10.57 -27.86 -2.03
N ARG A 129 11.44 -28.65 -1.39
CA ARG A 129 12.62 -28.13 -0.68
C ARG A 129 13.53 -27.32 -1.60
N SER A 130 13.77 -27.78 -2.83
CA SER A 130 14.55 -27.01 -3.81
C SER A 130 13.90 -25.67 -4.14
N LEU A 131 12.57 -25.61 -4.27
CA LEU A 131 11.84 -24.36 -4.47
C LEU A 131 11.94 -23.45 -3.23
N ASP A 132 11.75 -23.98 -2.02
CA ASP A 132 11.82 -23.18 -0.79
C ASP A 132 13.22 -22.59 -0.57
N MET A 133 14.28 -23.34 -0.86
CA MET A 133 15.65 -22.81 -0.84
C MET A 133 15.85 -21.70 -1.88
N ALA A 134 15.31 -21.86 -3.09
CA ALA A 134 15.38 -20.82 -4.13
C ALA A 134 14.60 -19.56 -3.72
N ILE A 135 13.41 -19.72 -3.16
CA ILE A 135 12.58 -18.63 -2.62
C ILE A 135 13.34 -17.89 -1.51
N ALA A 136 13.86 -18.61 -0.51
CA ALA A 136 14.61 -18.02 0.59
C ALA A 136 15.86 -17.26 0.08
N GLY A 137 16.55 -17.81 -0.91
CA GLY A 137 17.68 -17.16 -1.58
C GLY A 137 17.31 -15.84 -2.27
N ILE A 138 16.20 -15.81 -3.03
CA ILE A 138 15.72 -14.61 -3.71
C ILE A 138 15.32 -13.53 -2.70
N VAL A 139 14.54 -13.87 -1.67
CA VAL A 139 14.11 -12.89 -0.65
C VAL A 139 15.31 -12.39 0.17
N THR A 140 16.32 -13.24 0.41
CA THR A 140 17.57 -12.80 1.05
C THR A 140 18.33 -11.81 0.17
N LEU A 141 18.36 -12.01 -1.15
CA LEU A 141 18.95 -11.05 -2.10
C LEU A 141 18.20 -9.71 -2.05
N ASP A 142 16.87 -9.72 -1.99
CA ASP A 142 16.07 -8.50 -1.85
C ASP A 142 16.39 -7.73 -0.56
N LEU A 143 16.57 -8.44 0.57
CA LEU A 143 17.01 -7.85 1.83
C LEU A 143 18.42 -7.23 1.70
N LEU A 144 19.35 -7.91 1.01
CA LEU A 144 20.68 -7.38 0.75
C LEU A 144 20.62 -6.11 -0.12
N ILE A 145 19.81 -6.09 -1.19
CA ILE A 145 19.62 -4.91 -2.04
C ILE A 145 19.07 -3.74 -1.21
N MET A 146 18.08 -4.00 -0.34
CA MET A 146 17.52 -2.99 0.58
C MET A 146 18.60 -2.39 1.50
N LEU A 147 19.49 -3.22 2.05
CA LEU A 147 20.59 -2.78 2.92
C LEU A 147 21.69 -2.03 2.15
N LEU A 148 21.99 -2.45 0.92
CA LEU A 148 22.97 -1.79 0.05
C LEU A 148 22.51 -0.39 -0.36
N TYR A 149 21.22 -0.23 -0.66
CA TYR A 149 20.67 1.05 -1.10
C TYR A 149 19.99 1.80 0.06
N ARG A 150 20.78 2.57 0.82
CA ARG A 150 20.31 3.27 2.04
C ARG A 150 19.07 4.14 1.84
N ARG A 151 18.88 4.72 0.65
CA ARG A 151 17.67 5.50 0.33
C ARG A 151 16.42 4.62 0.26
N PHE A 152 16.55 3.38 -0.23
CA PHE A 152 15.46 2.39 -0.24
C PHE A 152 15.02 2.08 1.21
N LEU A 153 16.00 1.81 2.09
CA LEU A 153 15.75 1.58 3.50
C LEU A 153 15.10 2.79 4.17
N HIS A 154 15.58 3.99 3.85
CA HIS A 154 15.03 5.23 4.38
C HIS A 154 13.57 5.46 3.94
N ASP A 155 13.25 5.23 2.66
CA ASP A 155 11.91 5.41 2.12
C ASP A 155 10.90 4.36 2.58
N ARG A 156 11.35 3.16 2.97
CA ARG A 156 10.48 2.11 3.55
C ARG A 156 10.33 2.22 5.07
N GLY A 157 11.26 2.91 5.73
CA GLY A 157 11.32 3.05 7.18
C GLY A 157 11.52 1.73 7.94
N GLY A 158 11.36 1.78 9.27
CA GLY A 158 11.64 0.65 10.17
C GLY A 158 10.70 -0.54 10.00
N LEU A 159 9.38 -0.31 9.94
CA LEU A 159 8.36 -1.34 9.68
C LEU A 159 8.59 -2.14 8.39
N GLY A 160 8.91 -1.47 7.27
CA GLY A 160 9.18 -2.15 6.00
C GLY A 160 10.40 -3.08 6.10
N PHE A 161 11.47 -2.60 6.74
CA PHE A 161 12.65 -3.41 7.04
C PHE A 161 12.33 -4.60 7.96
N ALA A 162 11.59 -4.38 9.06
CA ALA A 162 11.21 -5.43 10.00
C ALA A 162 10.34 -6.51 9.33
N THR A 163 9.40 -6.11 8.47
CA THR A 163 8.54 -7.03 7.71
C THR A 163 9.35 -7.86 6.71
N MET A 164 10.32 -7.23 6.05
CA MET A 164 11.24 -7.93 5.14
C MET A 164 12.14 -8.93 5.87
N LEU A 165 12.70 -8.53 7.01
CA LEU A 165 13.51 -9.40 7.86
C LEU A 165 12.68 -10.59 8.38
N TRP A 166 11.44 -10.34 8.79
CA TRP A 166 10.51 -11.38 9.21
C TRP A 166 10.20 -12.36 8.09
N LEU A 167 9.99 -11.89 6.86
CA LEU A 167 9.78 -12.74 5.68
C LEU A 167 10.98 -13.65 5.41
N VAL A 168 12.20 -13.09 5.42
CA VAL A 168 13.43 -13.88 5.25
C VAL A 168 13.53 -14.96 6.33
N ALA A 169 13.32 -14.59 7.59
CA ALA A 169 13.40 -15.51 8.71
C ALA A 169 12.34 -16.62 8.63
N SER A 170 11.09 -16.26 8.31
CA SER A 170 9.98 -17.21 8.24
C SER A 170 10.13 -18.21 7.09
N LEU A 171 10.50 -17.74 5.90
CA LEU A 171 10.70 -18.59 4.72
C LEU A 171 11.94 -19.48 4.86
N SER A 172 13.03 -18.94 5.43
CA SER A 172 14.23 -19.73 5.72
C SER A 172 13.92 -20.84 6.73
N PHE A 173 13.14 -20.54 7.77
CA PHE A 173 12.69 -21.55 8.72
C PHE A 173 11.79 -22.61 8.06
N GLY A 174 10.89 -22.21 7.16
CA GLY A 174 10.09 -23.13 6.35
C GLY A 174 10.96 -24.14 5.58
N ALA A 175 11.98 -23.65 4.86
CA ALA A 175 12.91 -24.50 4.11
C ALA A 175 13.70 -25.47 5.00
N VAL A 176 14.17 -25.00 6.17
CA VAL A 176 14.88 -25.83 7.14
C VAL A 176 13.95 -26.87 7.78
N SER A 177 12.71 -26.49 8.08
CA SER A 177 11.70 -27.37 8.67
C SER A 177 11.43 -28.58 7.77
N ASP A 178 11.24 -28.37 6.46
CA ASP A 178 11.04 -29.46 5.51
C ASP A 178 12.24 -30.42 5.44
N TYR A 179 13.47 -29.90 5.53
CA TYR A 179 14.68 -30.73 5.64
C TYR A 179 14.70 -31.56 6.92
N LEU A 180 14.39 -30.95 8.06
CA LEU A 180 14.37 -31.63 9.36
C LEU A 180 13.29 -32.72 9.43
N VAL A 181 12.15 -32.53 8.77
CA VAL A 181 11.09 -33.54 8.68
C VAL A 181 11.51 -34.73 7.83
N GLU A 182 12.16 -34.50 6.68
CA GLU A 182 12.66 -35.60 5.84
C GLU A 182 13.71 -36.42 6.58
N GLU A 183 14.66 -35.76 7.26
CA GLU A 183 15.70 -36.43 8.02
C GLU A 183 15.12 -37.24 9.19
N ALA A 184 14.17 -36.64 9.93
CA ALA A 184 13.49 -37.32 11.02
C ALA A 184 12.65 -38.52 10.52
N LYS A 185 11.99 -38.40 9.36
CA LYS A 185 11.25 -39.50 8.74
C LYS A 185 12.19 -40.64 8.36
N ASN A 186 13.29 -40.35 7.66
CA ASN A 186 14.26 -41.36 7.24
C ASN A 186 14.87 -42.09 8.45
N HIS A 187 15.22 -41.35 9.50
CA HIS A 187 15.78 -41.94 10.72
C HIS A 187 14.77 -42.86 11.43
N GLU A 188 13.50 -42.44 11.52
CA GLU A 188 12.44 -43.22 12.16
C GLU A 188 12.08 -44.48 11.36
N GLU A 189 12.06 -44.38 10.02
CA GLU A 189 11.86 -45.52 9.12
C GLU A 189 12.99 -46.55 9.23
N ILE A 190 14.25 -46.11 9.25
CA ILE A 190 15.41 -47.00 9.44
C ILE A 190 15.33 -47.68 10.82
N ARG A 191 14.99 -46.93 11.87
CA ARG A 191 14.90 -47.44 13.24
C ARG A 191 13.81 -48.51 13.42
N LEU A 192 12.64 -48.32 12.81
CA LEU A 192 11.47 -49.18 13.04
C LEU A 192 11.24 -50.25 11.97
N THR A 193 11.69 -50.02 10.73
CA THR A 193 11.44 -50.92 9.59
C THR A 193 12.73 -51.45 8.94
N GLY A 194 13.90 -50.92 9.32
CA GLY A 194 15.21 -51.38 8.84
C GLY A 194 15.60 -50.88 7.44
N ARG A 195 14.73 -50.13 6.74
CA ARG A 195 14.99 -49.55 5.41
C ARG A 195 14.20 -48.26 5.21
N VAL A 196 14.65 -47.41 4.30
CA VAL A 196 13.87 -46.24 3.85
C VAL A 196 12.80 -46.69 2.86
N GLU A 197 11.55 -46.29 3.06
CA GLU A 197 10.45 -46.66 2.16
C GLU A 197 10.33 -45.66 1.01
N SER A 198 10.40 -46.17 -0.22
CA SER A 198 10.31 -45.34 -1.43
C SER A 198 8.93 -45.35 -2.07
N ARG A 199 8.06 -46.28 -1.68
CA ARG A 199 6.70 -46.39 -2.22
C ARG A 199 5.84 -45.27 -1.66
N LYS A 200 5.03 -44.67 -2.54
CA LYS A 200 4.06 -43.64 -2.16
C LYS A 200 2.65 -44.13 -2.48
N THR A 201 1.73 -43.89 -1.56
CA THR A 201 0.30 -44.11 -1.79
C THR A 201 -0.25 -43.06 -2.77
N VAL A 202 -1.43 -43.33 -3.37
CA VAL A 202 -2.12 -42.36 -4.25
C VAL A 202 -2.37 -41.05 -3.51
N TYR A 203 -2.70 -41.11 -2.22
CA TYR A 203 -2.87 -39.93 -1.37
C TYR A 203 -1.57 -39.14 -1.22
N GLU A 204 -0.43 -39.79 -0.98
CA GLU A 204 0.86 -39.10 -0.88
C GLU A 204 1.28 -38.47 -2.22
N PHE A 205 0.98 -39.10 -3.36
CA PHE A 205 1.19 -38.48 -4.67
C PHE A 205 0.34 -37.21 -4.83
N PHE A 206 -0.94 -37.26 -4.48
CA PHE A 206 -1.83 -36.10 -4.53
C PHE A 206 -1.36 -34.98 -3.59
N ALA A 207 -0.95 -35.32 -2.37
CA ALA A 207 -0.43 -34.37 -1.39
C ALA A 207 0.85 -33.70 -1.92
N VAL A 208 1.82 -34.48 -2.43
CA VAL A 208 3.05 -33.94 -3.03
C VAL A 208 2.75 -33.04 -4.23
N ALA A 209 1.85 -33.45 -5.13
CA ALA A 209 1.47 -32.65 -6.30
C ALA A 209 0.84 -31.31 -5.88
N THR A 210 -0.05 -31.33 -4.89
CA THR A 210 -0.69 -30.12 -4.34
C THR A 210 0.34 -29.20 -3.70
N ARG A 211 1.21 -29.73 -2.84
CA ARG A 211 2.29 -28.98 -2.18
C ARG A 211 3.22 -28.32 -3.20
N VAL A 212 3.71 -29.09 -4.17
CA VAL A 212 4.58 -28.60 -5.25
C VAL A 212 3.89 -27.50 -6.06
N THR A 213 2.61 -27.67 -6.40
CA THR A 213 1.85 -26.67 -7.16
C THR A 213 1.73 -25.36 -6.38
N LEU A 214 1.38 -25.43 -5.09
CA LEU A 214 1.31 -24.26 -4.21
C LEU A 214 2.68 -23.58 -4.08
N ARG A 215 3.78 -24.34 -3.97
CA ARG A 215 5.14 -23.79 -3.91
C ARG A 215 5.61 -23.17 -5.22
N LEU A 216 5.22 -23.73 -6.37
CA LEU A 216 5.44 -23.10 -7.67
C LEU A 216 4.71 -21.76 -7.77
N ILE A 217 3.48 -21.67 -7.28
CA ILE A 217 2.73 -20.40 -7.21
C ILE A 217 3.48 -19.40 -6.32
N THR A 218 3.90 -19.80 -5.11
CA THR A 218 4.70 -18.94 -4.22
C THR A 218 5.98 -18.47 -4.90
N PHE A 219 6.72 -19.37 -5.57
CA PHE A 219 7.94 -19.03 -6.30
C PHE A 219 7.70 -17.97 -7.37
N VAL A 220 6.64 -18.11 -8.17
CA VAL A 220 6.27 -17.11 -9.18
C VAL A 220 5.91 -15.77 -8.54
N LEU A 221 5.13 -15.78 -7.46
CA LEU A 221 4.75 -14.55 -6.74
C LEU A 221 5.98 -13.83 -6.16
N VAL A 222 6.89 -14.57 -5.52
CA VAL A 222 8.18 -14.06 -5.03
C VAL A 222 8.95 -13.43 -6.18
N LEU A 223 9.11 -14.14 -7.29
CA LEU A 223 9.88 -13.64 -8.44
C LEU A 223 9.29 -12.35 -9.02
N LEU A 224 7.97 -12.23 -9.11
CA LEU A 224 7.31 -11.00 -9.56
C LEU A 224 7.54 -9.84 -8.58
N LEU A 225 7.42 -10.12 -7.28
CA LEU A 225 7.64 -9.13 -6.23
C LEU A 225 9.10 -8.66 -6.19
N SER A 226 10.07 -9.58 -6.30
CA SER A 226 11.50 -9.28 -6.35
C SER A 226 11.86 -8.46 -7.58
N LEU A 227 11.32 -8.80 -8.76
CA LEU A 227 11.48 -7.97 -9.96
C LEU A 227 10.99 -6.54 -9.74
N ASN A 228 9.81 -6.38 -9.11
CA ASN A 228 9.30 -5.05 -8.77
C ASN A 228 10.23 -4.31 -7.80
N PHE A 229 10.74 -5.00 -6.77
CA PHE A 229 11.74 -4.47 -5.84
C PHE A 229 12.99 -3.97 -6.55
N TRP A 230 13.54 -4.75 -7.48
CA TRP A 230 14.75 -4.40 -8.22
C TRP A 230 14.52 -3.21 -9.14
N PHE A 231 13.36 -3.12 -9.79
CA PHE A 231 13.01 -1.94 -10.56
C PHE A 231 12.91 -0.70 -9.68
N GLN A 232 12.28 -0.79 -8.51
CA GLN A 232 12.23 0.35 -7.58
C GLN A 232 13.62 0.75 -7.10
N ALA A 233 14.49 -0.22 -6.79
CA ALA A 233 15.90 0.03 -6.47
C ALA A 233 16.64 0.74 -7.63
N TYR A 234 16.34 0.37 -8.88
CA TYR A 234 16.85 1.03 -10.06
C TYR A 234 16.28 2.44 -10.26
N ASP A 235 14.98 2.64 -9.99
CA ASP A 235 14.28 3.90 -10.15
C ASP A 235 14.91 5.01 -9.30
N PHE A 236 15.42 4.67 -8.11
CA PHE A 236 16.11 5.61 -7.23
C PHE A 236 17.42 6.20 -7.78
N LYS A 237 17.95 5.69 -8.90
CA LYS A 237 19.06 6.38 -9.59
C LYS A 237 18.62 7.75 -10.12
N THR A 238 17.34 7.89 -10.42
CA THR A 238 16.73 9.14 -10.86
C THR A 238 16.54 10.01 -9.64
N LYS A 239 17.33 11.09 -9.56
CA LYS A 239 17.19 12.05 -8.47
C LYS A 239 15.95 12.90 -8.72
N PRO A 240 15.16 13.24 -7.68
CA PRO A 240 14.16 14.27 -7.81
C PRO A 240 14.86 15.57 -8.24
N TRP A 241 14.29 16.28 -9.20
CA TRP A 241 14.60 17.69 -9.35
C TRP A 241 14.05 18.47 -8.15
N GLY A 242 14.66 19.59 -7.77
CA GLY A 242 14.28 20.29 -6.55
C GLY A 242 14.69 19.54 -5.27
N LYS A 243 13.82 19.57 -4.25
CA LYS A 243 14.12 19.07 -2.89
C LYS A 243 13.00 18.19 -2.35
N LEU A 244 13.38 17.27 -1.47
CA LEU A 244 12.47 16.48 -0.64
C LEU A 244 12.46 17.07 0.76
N ILE A 245 11.34 17.66 1.15
CA ILE A 245 11.22 18.45 2.37
C ILE A 245 10.47 17.62 3.41
N PRO A 246 11.06 17.34 4.59
CA PRO A 246 10.36 16.62 5.64
C PRO A 246 9.23 17.48 6.20
N VAL A 247 8.00 16.97 6.21
CA VAL A 247 6.78 17.65 6.69
C VAL A 247 5.95 16.73 7.60
N GLY A 248 4.98 17.30 8.32
CA GLY A 248 4.11 16.58 9.26
C GLY A 248 4.91 15.89 10.35
N ASP A 249 5.69 16.65 11.12
CA ASP A 249 6.63 16.12 12.13
C ASP A 249 7.65 15.11 11.56
N SER A 250 8.04 15.32 10.30
CA SER A 250 8.95 14.43 9.57
C SER A 250 8.38 13.02 9.36
N GLN A 251 7.07 12.88 9.26
CA GLN A 251 6.40 11.63 8.89
C GLN A 251 6.41 11.37 7.37
N LEU A 252 6.67 12.41 6.57
CA LEU A 252 6.64 12.41 5.11
C LEU A 252 7.78 13.28 4.59
N GLU A 253 8.38 12.93 3.45
CA GLU A 253 9.12 13.88 2.63
C GLU A 253 8.27 14.26 1.42
N LEU A 254 7.88 15.54 1.37
CA LEU A 254 7.13 16.12 0.26
C LEU A 254 8.10 16.66 -0.77
N HIS A 255 7.89 16.32 -2.03
CA HIS A 255 8.67 16.85 -3.13
C HIS A 255 8.20 18.24 -3.51
N LEU A 256 9.16 19.16 -3.62
CA LEU A 256 8.97 20.53 -4.07
C LEU A 256 10.13 20.91 -4.99
N ALA A 257 9.81 21.34 -6.21
CA ALA A 257 10.79 21.86 -7.15
C ALA A 257 10.37 23.26 -7.59
N CYS A 258 11.29 24.21 -7.43
CA CYS A 258 11.07 25.61 -7.77
C CYS A 258 12.19 26.13 -8.66
N PHE A 259 11.83 27.05 -9.54
CA PHE A 259 12.67 27.63 -10.57
C PHE A 259 12.51 29.15 -10.55
N GLY A 260 13.61 29.88 -10.80
CA GLY A 260 13.65 31.34 -10.69
C GLY A 260 13.89 31.85 -9.26
N ASP A 261 13.68 33.15 -9.06
CA ASP A 261 13.87 33.81 -7.76
C ASP A 261 12.60 33.71 -6.88
N VAL A 262 12.47 32.58 -6.18
CA VAL A 262 11.31 32.25 -5.32
C VAL A 262 11.59 32.41 -3.82
N TYR A 263 12.85 32.58 -3.43
CA TYR A 263 13.27 32.46 -2.04
C TYR A 263 13.27 33.81 -1.35
N SER A 264 12.56 33.92 -0.23
CA SER A 264 12.58 35.13 0.57
C SER A 264 13.78 35.17 1.51
N ASN A 265 14.44 36.33 1.56
CA ASN A 265 15.46 36.62 2.57
C ASN A 265 14.86 36.84 3.97
N LYS A 266 13.53 37.03 4.06
CA LYS A 266 12.82 37.19 5.33
C LYS A 266 12.37 35.84 5.87
N SER A 267 12.59 35.61 7.16
CA SER A 267 11.99 34.49 7.90
C SER A 267 10.86 35.02 8.76
N PHE A 268 9.70 34.38 8.67
CA PHE A 268 8.53 34.70 9.50
C PHE A 268 8.37 33.64 10.60
N THR A 269 7.86 34.06 11.75
CA THR A 269 7.44 33.14 12.80
C THR A 269 6.12 32.45 12.44
N PRO A 270 5.82 31.24 12.97
CA PRO A 270 4.55 30.56 12.69
C PRO A 270 3.30 31.39 13.05
N GLU A 271 3.38 32.23 14.09
CA GLU A 271 2.28 33.11 14.50
C GLU A 271 2.07 34.27 13.51
N GLU A 272 3.16 34.85 12.98
CA GLU A 272 3.07 35.84 11.89
C GLU A 272 2.47 35.23 10.63
N LEU A 273 2.86 34.00 10.27
CA LEU A 273 2.33 33.28 9.09
C LEU A 273 0.85 32.91 9.20
N MET A 274 0.30 32.81 10.41
CA MET A 274 -1.08 32.37 10.67
C MET A 274 -2.04 33.54 11.00
N PHE A 275 -1.54 34.58 11.69
CA PHE A 275 -2.36 35.70 12.17
C PHE A 275 -1.83 37.07 11.74
N GLY A 276 -0.59 37.14 11.26
CA GLY A 276 -0.02 38.35 10.69
C GLY A 276 -0.51 38.52 9.26
N ASP A 277 -0.73 39.77 8.87
CA ASP A 277 -0.87 40.14 7.47
C ASP A 277 0.53 40.04 6.84
N VAL A 278 0.99 38.82 6.54
CA VAL A 278 2.22 38.54 5.79
C VAL A 278 1.95 38.87 4.33
N SER A 279 1.62 40.14 4.09
CA SER A 279 1.80 40.78 2.80
C SER A 279 3.31 40.95 2.65
N ILE A 280 3.97 39.92 2.14
CA ILE A 280 5.25 40.14 1.49
C ILE A 280 4.89 41.00 0.30
N SER A 281 5.05 42.31 0.45
CA SER A 281 5.07 43.20 -0.68
C SER A 281 6.24 42.71 -1.55
N SER A 282 5.95 41.80 -2.47
CA SER A 282 6.68 41.79 -3.73
C SER A 282 6.66 43.24 -4.19
N SER A 283 7.80 43.75 -4.62
CA SER A 283 7.78 45.02 -5.34
C SER A 283 6.70 44.91 -6.43
N LYS A 284 5.97 45.99 -6.74
CA LYS A 284 4.94 45.96 -7.79
C LYS A 284 5.45 45.40 -9.14
N ASP A 285 6.77 45.36 -9.30
CA ASP A 285 7.47 44.89 -10.50
C ASP A 285 7.81 43.38 -10.48
N GLU A 286 7.52 42.66 -9.39
CA GLU A 286 7.87 41.25 -9.22
C GLU A 286 6.69 40.31 -9.50
N GLN A 287 6.82 39.50 -10.56
CA GLN A 287 5.82 38.49 -10.97
C GLN A 287 5.41 37.57 -9.80
N PRO A 288 4.13 37.25 -9.56
CA PRO A 288 3.73 36.28 -8.53
C PRO A 288 4.27 34.86 -8.83
N ILE A 289 4.55 34.07 -7.78
CA ILE A 289 5.09 32.70 -7.93
C ILE A 289 3.99 31.77 -8.44
N ILE A 290 4.20 31.15 -9.59
CA ILE A 290 3.24 30.19 -10.13
C ILE A 290 3.41 28.85 -9.42
N LEU A 291 2.38 28.36 -8.74
CA LEU A 291 2.39 27.07 -8.05
C LEU A 291 1.50 26.09 -8.81
N VAL A 292 2.12 25.12 -9.49
CA VAL A 292 1.43 24.14 -10.35
C VAL A 292 1.14 22.87 -9.56
N ASP A 293 -0.10 22.41 -9.70
CA ASP A 293 -0.64 21.25 -9.01
C ASP A 293 -1.17 20.22 -10.02
N GLY A 294 -0.67 18.98 -9.88
CA GLY A 294 -1.00 17.84 -10.71
C GLY A 294 -2.42 17.30 -10.54
N GLY A 295 -2.73 16.27 -11.31
CA GLY A 295 -4.07 15.67 -11.38
C GLY A 295 -4.18 14.34 -10.65
N GLN A 296 -5.29 13.63 -10.88
CA GLN A 296 -5.50 12.34 -10.22
C GLN A 296 -4.49 11.28 -10.69
N PHE A 297 -4.18 11.25 -11.98
CA PHE A 297 -3.30 10.25 -12.61
C PHE A 297 -2.13 10.88 -13.38
N VAL A 298 -1.92 12.18 -13.22
CA VAL A 298 -0.89 12.97 -13.90
C VAL A 298 -0.12 13.66 -12.80
N SER A 299 1.19 13.48 -12.77
CA SER A 299 2.02 14.14 -11.77
C SER A 299 2.12 15.64 -12.02
N SER A 300 2.66 16.38 -11.05
CA SER A 300 2.86 17.81 -11.21
C SER A 300 3.92 18.13 -12.26
N GLU A 301 4.88 17.23 -12.48
CA GLU A 301 5.86 17.31 -13.57
C GLU A 301 5.18 17.33 -14.94
N GLU A 302 4.38 16.29 -15.27
CA GLU A 302 3.67 16.21 -16.56
C GLU A 302 2.66 17.36 -16.72
N ALA A 303 2.04 17.82 -15.62
CA ALA A 303 1.09 18.94 -15.66
C ALA A 303 1.76 20.30 -15.86
N SER A 304 3.06 20.43 -15.53
CA SER A 304 3.82 21.68 -15.59
C SER A 304 4.53 21.94 -16.93
N GLU A 305 4.57 20.98 -17.85
CA GLU A 305 5.33 21.07 -19.12
C GLU A 305 5.08 22.38 -19.90
N TRP A 306 3.82 22.83 -19.96
CA TRP A 306 3.45 24.04 -20.69
C TRP A 306 3.85 25.35 -19.98
N VAL A 307 4.02 25.30 -18.65
CA VAL A 307 4.53 26.40 -17.81
C VAL A 307 6.05 26.42 -17.88
N GLU A 308 6.70 25.27 -17.82
CA GLU A 308 8.15 25.12 -18.01
C GLU A 308 8.58 25.69 -19.37
N GLU A 309 7.81 25.43 -20.44
CA GLU A 309 8.05 26.02 -21.75
C GLU A 309 8.04 27.57 -21.71
N LEU A 310 7.12 28.18 -20.95
CA LEU A 310 7.08 29.64 -20.77
C LEU A 310 8.27 30.16 -19.97
N PHE A 311 8.76 29.38 -19.00
CA PHE A 311 9.93 29.72 -18.21
C PHE A 311 11.19 29.73 -19.07
N HIS A 312 11.42 28.71 -19.91
CA HIS A 312 12.57 28.67 -20.83
C HIS A 312 12.50 29.73 -21.95
N LEU A 313 11.32 30.30 -22.21
CA LEU A 313 11.11 31.41 -23.14
C LEU A 313 11.19 32.79 -22.47
N ASP A 314 11.60 32.88 -21.20
CA ASP A 314 11.67 34.10 -20.40
C ASP A 314 10.33 34.85 -20.28
N LYS A 315 9.20 34.15 -20.48
CA LYS A 315 7.85 34.71 -20.32
C LYS A 315 7.30 34.52 -18.90
N VAL A 316 7.84 33.55 -18.18
CA VAL A 316 7.58 33.29 -16.78
C VAL A 316 8.93 33.31 -16.06
N GLN A 317 9.06 34.14 -15.04
CA GLN A 317 10.32 34.33 -14.31
C GLN A 317 10.48 33.34 -13.15
N ARG A 318 9.38 32.87 -12.56
CA ARG A 318 9.42 31.97 -11.40
C ARG A 318 8.19 31.08 -11.26
N TYR A 319 8.41 29.80 -11.00
CA TYR A 319 7.35 28.82 -10.75
C TYR A 319 7.83 27.68 -9.85
N CYS A 320 6.88 27.00 -9.22
CA CYS A 320 7.07 25.84 -8.37
C CYS A 320 6.10 24.73 -8.75
N VAL A 321 6.52 23.48 -8.55
CA VAL A 321 5.71 22.27 -8.68
C VAL A 321 5.89 21.43 -7.42
N TYR A 322 4.85 20.72 -7.00
CA TYR A 322 4.91 19.84 -5.84
C TYR A 322 4.12 18.56 -6.10
N ASP A 323 4.58 17.43 -5.59
CA ASP A 323 3.87 16.16 -5.73
C ASP A 323 2.97 15.89 -4.54
N HIS A 324 1.71 15.47 -4.78
CA HIS A 324 0.85 14.98 -3.70
C HIS A 324 1.50 13.80 -2.97
N PRO A 325 1.18 13.60 -1.67
CA PRO A 325 1.65 12.42 -0.94
C PRO A 325 1.38 11.12 -1.71
N GLY A 326 2.37 10.23 -1.80
CA GLY A 326 2.25 8.95 -2.50
C GLY A 326 2.23 9.04 -4.03
N THR A 327 2.44 10.22 -4.61
CA THR A 327 2.64 10.41 -6.05
C THR A 327 4.09 10.75 -6.35
N ALA A 328 4.54 10.47 -7.59
CA ALA A 328 5.86 10.80 -8.12
C ALA A 328 7.01 10.65 -7.11
N PHE A 329 7.69 11.74 -6.73
CA PHE A 329 8.82 11.69 -5.79
C PHE A 329 8.39 11.73 -4.32
N SER A 330 7.22 12.30 -4.00
CA SER A 330 6.69 12.38 -2.64
C SER A 330 6.46 11.00 -1.99
N ASN A 331 6.79 10.87 -0.70
CA ASN A 331 6.43 9.68 0.08
C ASN A 331 4.91 9.67 0.37
N SER A 332 4.38 8.52 0.79
CA SER A 332 2.99 8.44 1.29
C SER A 332 2.87 9.04 2.68
N PHE A 333 1.72 9.68 2.95
CA PHE A 333 1.34 10.15 4.30
C PHE A 333 0.57 9.07 5.08
N PRO A 334 0.67 9.00 6.42
CA PRO A 334 -0.19 8.16 7.26
C PRO A 334 -1.68 8.54 7.13
N SER A 335 -2.56 7.64 7.56
CA SER A 335 -4.01 7.90 7.55
C SER A 335 -4.42 8.75 8.76
N PRO A 336 -5.41 9.66 8.64
CA PRO A 336 -6.21 9.96 7.45
C PRO A 336 -5.54 11.00 6.53
N VAL A 337 -5.89 10.96 5.23
CA VAL A 337 -5.47 11.96 4.24
C VAL A 337 -6.70 12.73 3.75
N SER A 338 -6.71 14.07 3.87
CA SER A 338 -7.75 14.95 3.30
C SER A 338 -7.12 16.03 2.43
N LEU A 339 -7.94 16.69 1.58
CA LEU A 339 -7.51 17.86 0.80
C LEU A 339 -6.92 18.96 1.69
N GLY A 340 -7.53 19.22 2.86
CA GLY A 340 -7.01 20.14 3.87
C GLY A 340 -5.62 19.76 4.37
N ILE A 341 -5.44 18.51 4.80
CA ILE A 341 -4.14 18.05 5.30
C ILE A 341 -3.04 18.22 4.25
N VAL A 342 -3.31 17.89 2.98
CA VAL A 342 -2.31 18.06 1.91
C VAL A 342 -1.98 19.54 1.68
N ALA A 343 -2.96 20.44 1.74
CA ALA A 343 -2.71 21.88 1.64
C ALA A 343 -1.85 22.40 2.80
N ASP A 344 -2.08 21.92 4.03
CA ASP A 344 -1.27 22.28 5.20
C ASP A 344 0.17 21.77 5.06
N LEU A 345 0.34 20.53 4.59
CA LEU A 345 1.66 19.93 4.34
C LEU A 345 2.43 20.70 3.26
N LEU A 346 1.74 21.16 2.22
CA LEU A 346 2.33 22.02 1.18
C LEU A 346 2.78 23.35 1.77
N TYR A 347 1.94 24.00 2.57
CA TYR A 347 2.29 25.26 3.21
C TYR A 347 3.46 25.12 4.19
N GLU A 348 3.51 24.02 4.95
CA GLU A 348 4.63 23.67 5.82
C GLU A 348 5.93 23.52 5.00
N ALA A 349 5.87 22.83 3.85
CA ALA A 349 7.03 22.66 2.97
C ALA A 349 7.53 24.01 2.41
N LEU A 350 6.63 24.85 1.90
CA LEU A 350 6.94 26.19 1.39
C LEU A 350 7.57 27.07 2.48
N SER A 351 6.99 27.05 3.68
CA SER A 351 7.48 27.83 4.82
C SER A 351 8.87 27.39 5.27
N LYS A 352 9.16 26.08 5.28
CA LYS A 352 10.50 25.53 5.60
C LYS A 352 11.56 25.99 4.61
N GLU A 353 11.21 26.13 3.34
CA GLU A 353 12.08 26.64 2.29
C GLU A 353 12.05 28.17 2.16
N LYS A 354 11.30 28.89 3.02
CA LYS A 354 11.12 30.35 2.99
C LYS A 354 10.56 30.86 1.66
N ILE A 355 9.66 30.08 1.06
CA ILE A 355 8.93 30.44 -0.15
C ILE A 355 7.56 30.93 0.28
N TYR A 356 7.24 32.15 -0.09
CA TYR A 356 6.00 32.80 0.31
C TYR A 356 5.41 33.57 -0.86
N GLY A 357 4.11 33.79 -0.82
CA GLY A 357 3.37 34.44 -1.89
C GLY A 357 3.78 35.90 -2.14
N PRO A 358 3.15 36.54 -3.15
CA PRO A 358 1.88 36.13 -3.74
C PRO A 358 2.01 34.98 -4.75
N PHE A 359 1.10 34.00 -4.66
CA PHE A 359 1.05 32.80 -5.52
C PHE A 359 -0.05 32.89 -6.59
N VAL A 360 0.25 32.45 -7.81
CA VAL A 360 -0.77 32.06 -8.81
C VAL A 360 -0.93 30.55 -8.73
N LEU A 361 -2.07 30.07 -8.22
CA LEU A 361 -2.31 28.63 -8.08
C LEU A 361 -2.84 28.06 -9.40
N VAL A 362 -2.12 27.13 -10.01
CA VAL A 362 -2.51 26.47 -11.26
C VAL A 362 -2.90 25.03 -10.93
N GLY A 363 -4.21 24.79 -10.82
CA GLY A 363 -4.74 23.49 -10.43
C GLY A 363 -5.33 22.72 -11.60
N TYR A 364 -4.70 21.60 -11.96
CA TYR A 364 -5.24 20.68 -12.95
C TYR A 364 -6.10 19.59 -12.31
N ASP A 365 -7.27 19.27 -12.89
CA ASP A 365 -8.07 18.11 -12.47
C ASP A 365 -8.42 18.17 -10.97
N ILE A 366 -8.03 17.18 -10.15
CA ILE A 366 -8.21 17.26 -8.69
C ILE A 366 -7.35 18.35 -8.03
N GLY A 367 -6.22 18.76 -8.63
CA GLY A 367 -5.36 19.87 -8.21
C GLY A 367 -6.11 21.19 -8.06
N GLY A 368 -7.20 21.39 -8.81
CA GLY A 368 -8.08 22.54 -8.63
C GLY A 368 -8.81 22.56 -7.28
N LEU A 369 -9.12 21.40 -6.70
CA LEU A 369 -9.70 21.30 -5.37
C LEU A 369 -8.66 21.60 -4.27
N TYR A 370 -7.42 21.10 -4.42
CA TYR A 370 -6.31 21.43 -3.53
C TYR A 370 -6.00 22.93 -3.56
N SER A 371 -5.89 23.52 -4.75
CA SER A 371 -5.69 24.96 -4.95
C SER A 371 -6.76 25.80 -4.24
N ARG A 372 -8.03 25.39 -4.34
CA ARG A 372 -9.14 26.09 -3.65
C ARG A 372 -9.02 26.02 -2.13
N ILE A 373 -8.58 24.91 -1.56
CA ILE A 373 -8.37 24.80 -0.11
C ILE A 373 -7.18 25.63 0.33
N PHE A 374 -6.06 25.54 -0.39
CA PHE A 374 -4.87 26.35 -0.12
C PHE A 374 -5.21 27.85 -0.14
N ALA A 375 -5.95 28.29 -1.16
CA ALA A 375 -6.41 29.67 -1.29
C ALA A 375 -7.35 30.13 -0.18
N SER A 376 -8.20 29.24 0.34
CA SER A 376 -9.08 29.59 1.45
C SER A 376 -8.30 29.82 2.75
N ARG A 377 -7.32 28.95 3.03
CA ARG A 377 -6.50 29.00 4.25
C ARG A 377 -5.41 30.06 4.22
N HIS A 378 -4.91 30.41 3.03
CA HIS A 378 -3.79 31.33 2.84
C HIS A 378 -4.13 32.44 1.84
N ALA A 379 -5.34 33.00 1.94
CA ALA A 379 -5.86 33.99 0.99
C ALA A 379 -4.94 35.21 0.79
N SER A 380 -4.26 35.68 1.85
CA SER A 380 -3.31 36.80 1.79
C SER A 380 -2.06 36.51 0.96
N GLN A 381 -1.72 35.24 0.74
CA GLN A 381 -0.59 34.81 -0.06
C GLN A 381 -0.99 34.39 -1.47
N VAL A 382 -2.25 34.56 -1.89
CA VAL A 382 -2.71 34.13 -3.22
C VAL A 382 -3.10 35.33 -4.05
N HIS A 383 -2.41 35.50 -5.18
CA HIS A 383 -2.74 36.47 -6.22
C HIS A 383 -4.02 36.08 -6.94
N SER A 384 -4.09 34.84 -7.42
CA SER A 384 -5.15 34.35 -8.31
C SER A 384 -5.12 32.83 -8.41
N MET A 385 -6.17 32.24 -9.01
CA MET A 385 -6.24 30.82 -9.33
C MET A 385 -6.54 30.59 -10.81
N VAL A 386 -5.83 29.66 -11.44
CA VAL A 386 -6.09 29.14 -12.78
C VAL A 386 -6.53 27.69 -12.65
N LEU A 387 -7.81 27.43 -12.91
CA LEU A 387 -8.41 26.11 -12.79
C LEU A 387 -8.47 25.45 -14.18
N VAL A 388 -7.61 24.46 -14.42
CA VAL A 388 -7.48 23.79 -15.72
C VAL A 388 -8.16 22.44 -15.67
N GLU A 389 -9.27 22.27 -16.40
CA GLU A 389 -10.05 21.01 -16.39
C GLU A 389 -10.36 20.53 -14.95
N ALA A 390 -10.58 21.47 -14.03
CA ALA A 390 -10.60 21.17 -12.61
C ALA A 390 -11.86 20.42 -12.17
N TRP A 391 -11.74 19.59 -11.13
CA TRP A 391 -12.86 18.91 -10.53
C TRP A 391 -13.85 19.87 -9.88
N SER A 392 -15.14 19.59 -10.05
CA SER A 392 -16.16 20.13 -9.14
C SER A 392 -16.15 19.34 -7.84
N GLN A 393 -16.42 20.02 -6.72
CA GLN A 393 -16.62 19.40 -5.42
C GLN A 393 -17.71 18.31 -5.44
N SER A 394 -18.63 18.35 -6.41
CA SER A 394 -19.64 17.30 -6.60
C SER A 394 -19.04 15.92 -6.87
N LEU A 395 -17.84 15.85 -7.48
CA LEU A 395 -17.14 14.60 -7.76
C LEU A 395 -16.66 13.87 -6.51
N LEU A 396 -16.51 14.57 -5.39
CA LEU A 396 -16.19 13.99 -4.09
C LEU A 396 -17.37 13.22 -3.46
N LYS A 397 -18.58 13.38 -3.99
CA LYS A 397 -19.76 12.64 -3.50
C LYS A 397 -19.79 11.22 -4.07
N PRO A 398 -20.36 10.24 -3.34
CA PRO A 398 -20.54 8.88 -3.86
C PRO A 398 -21.43 8.81 -5.11
N ASN A 399 -22.37 9.75 -5.24
CA ASN A 399 -23.18 9.92 -6.43
C ASN A 399 -23.15 11.40 -6.89
N PRO A 400 -22.20 11.77 -7.77
CA PRO A 400 -22.04 13.16 -8.22
C PRO A 400 -23.21 13.66 -9.08
N PHE A 401 -24.04 12.74 -9.61
CA PHE A 401 -25.14 13.06 -10.52
C PHE A 401 -26.53 12.97 -9.86
N ALA A 402 -26.60 12.86 -8.53
CA ALA A 402 -27.87 12.64 -7.82
C ALA A 402 -28.91 13.75 -8.07
N ASN A 403 -28.46 14.98 -8.34
CA ASN A 403 -29.33 16.14 -8.54
C ASN A 403 -29.83 16.29 -9.99
N ASP A 404 -29.32 15.50 -10.94
CA ASP A 404 -29.86 15.50 -12.30
C ASP A 404 -31.16 14.69 -12.31
N ARG A 405 -32.26 15.32 -12.73
CA ARG A 405 -33.63 14.76 -12.78
C ARG A 405 -33.81 13.56 -13.75
N GLU A 406 -32.76 12.85 -14.11
CA GLU A 406 -32.76 11.94 -15.25
C GLU A 406 -32.65 10.46 -14.86
N LYS A 407 -33.55 9.65 -15.43
CA LYS A 407 -33.70 8.20 -15.20
C LYS A 407 -32.48 7.34 -15.61
N ASN A 408 -31.42 7.92 -16.19
CA ASN A 408 -30.28 7.22 -16.80
C ASN A 408 -28.91 7.50 -16.13
N GLY A 409 -28.85 7.51 -14.79
CA GLY A 409 -27.61 7.78 -14.05
C GLY A 409 -26.47 6.76 -14.22
N LYS A 410 -26.70 5.58 -14.81
CA LYS A 410 -25.65 4.58 -15.11
C LYS A 410 -24.91 4.90 -16.42
N THR A 411 -25.63 5.24 -17.48
CA THR A 411 -25.08 5.56 -18.81
C THR A 411 -24.15 6.76 -18.74
N LYS A 412 -24.59 7.86 -18.09
CA LYS A 412 -23.77 9.06 -17.88
C LYS A 412 -22.46 8.82 -17.11
N LEU A 413 -22.43 7.81 -16.23
CA LEU A 413 -21.23 7.49 -15.48
C LEU A 413 -20.23 6.69 -16.32
N GLU A 414 -20.71 5.69 -17.04
CA GLU A 414 -19.86 4.96 -17.96
C GLU A 414 -19.26 5.90 -18.99
N ASP A 415 -20.03 6.89 -19.43
CA ASP A 415 -19.54 7.95 -20.29
C ASP A 415 -18.47 8.78 -19.57
N LEU A 416 -18.71 9.28 -18.34
CA LEU A 416 -17.69 10.00 -17.57
C LEU A 416 -16.38 9.20 -17.44
N HIS A 417 -16.44 7.94 -17.00
CA HIS A 417 -15.24 7.11 -16.83
C HIS A 417 -14.51 6.86 -18.15
N LYS A 418 -15.25 6.61 -19.23
CA LYS A 418 -14.67 6.42 -20.58
C LYS A 418 -14.02 7.70 -21.10
N THR A 419 -14.56 8.86 -20.75
CA THR A 419 -14.08 10.15 -21.26
C THR A 419 -12.95 10.76 -20.45
N THR A 420 -12.98 10.60 -19.11
CA THR A 420 -12.08 11.32 -18.18
C THR A 420 -11.19 10.37 -17.38
N GLY A 421 -11.50 9.07 -17.35
CA GLY A 421 -10.84 8.12 -16.44
C GLY A 421 -11.30 8.22 -14.98
N ILE A 422 -12.12 9.22 -14.62
CA ILE A 422 -12.57 9.46 -13.25
C ILE A 422 -13.55 8.36 -12.82
N ARG A 423 -13.39 7.87 -11.59
CA ARG A 423 -14.28 6.88 -10.96
C ARG A 423 -15.09 7.54 -9.85
N ARG A 424 -16.26 6.99 -9.53
CA ARG A 424 -17.08 7.48 -8.40
C ARG A 424 -16.36 7.30 -7.08
N MET A 425 -16.57 8.26 -6.18
CA MET A 425 -16.08 8.19 -4.82
C MET A 425 -16.99 7.35 -3.89
N ASN A 426 -17.15 6.05 -4.21
CA ASN A 426 -17.94 5.09 -3.43
C ASN A 426 -17.12 3.90 -2.91
N ALA A 427 -17.74 3.09 -2.04
CA ALA A 427 -17.10 1.91 -1.44
C ALA A 427 -16.61 0.87 -2.47
N LYS A 428 -17.32 0.70 -3.61
CA LYS A 428 -16.91 -0.26 -4.65
C LYS A 428 -15.60 0.16 -5.33
N THR A 429 -15.44 1.45 -5.61
CA THR A 429 -14.19 2.00 -6.15
C THR A 429 -13.08 1.92 -5.09
N GLY A 430 -13.39 2.13 -3.80
CA GLY A 430 -12.43 1.93 -2.71
C GLY A 430 -11.91 0.49 -2.66
N LEU A 431 -12.80 -0.50 -2.69
CA LEU A 431 -12.41 -1.92 -2.76
C LEU A 431 -11.59 -2.23 -4.03
N TYR A 432 -11.93 -1.61 -5.16
CA TYR A 432 -11.16 -1.73 -6.39
C TYR A 432 -9.74 -1.15 -6.24
N PHE A 433 -9.57 0.01 -5.61
CA PHE A 433 -8.24 0.60 -5.35
C PHE A 433 -7.43 -0.25 -4.37
N TRP A 434 -8.05 -0.78 -3.33
CA TRP A 434 -7.42 -1.72 -2.40
C TRP A 434 -6.92 -2.97 -3.12
N TRP A 435 -7.74 -3.58 -3.97
CA TRP A 435 -7.33 -4.73 -4.78
C TRP A 435 -6.22 -4.39 -5.79
N LYS A 436 -6.27 -3.18 -6.38
CA LYS A 436 -5.19 -2.69 -7.25
C LYS A 436 -3.89 -2.49 -6.50
N GLY A 437 -3.96 -2.05 -5.24
CA GLY A 437 -2.83 -1.96 -4.33
C GLY A 437 -2.12 -3.29 -4.15
N ILE A 438 -2.83 -4.33 -3.70
CA ILE A 438 -2.30 -5.70 -3.51
C ILE A 438 -1.72 -6.26 -4.82
N TYR A 439 -2.37 -6.00 -5.96
CA TYR A 439 -1.90 -6.53 -7.23
C TYR A 439 -0.70 -5.73 -7.81
N ALA A 440 -0.49 -4.49 -7.39
CA ALA A 440 0.50 -3.61 -8.01
C ALA A 440 1.95 -4.17 -7.90
N PRO A 441 2.40 -4.69 -6.75
CA PRO A 441 3.73 -5.30 -6.64
C PRO A 441 3.94 -6.55 -7.49
N PHE A 442 2.88 -7.31 -7.77
CA PHE A 442 2.93 -8.52 -8.61
C PHE A 442 2.68 -8.22 -10.10
N SER A 443 2.61 -6.95 -10.49
CA SER A 443 2.19 -6.54 -11.83
C SER A 443 3.26 -6.80 -12.90
N LEU A 444 2.94 -7.70 -13.84
CA LEU A 444 3.72 -7.92 -15.07
C LEU A 444 3.76 -6.70 -16.00
N LYS A 445 2.93 -5.68 -15.76
CA LYS A 445 2.92 -4.47 -16.60
C LYS A 445 4.28 -3.78 -16.61
N ARG A 446 4.97 -3.77 -15.46
CA ARG A 446 6.29 -3.13 -15.33
C ARG A 446 7.30 -3.79 -16.28
N LEU A 447 7.41 -5.12 -16.20
CA LEU A 447 8.31 -5.90 -17.03
C LEU A 447 7.97 -5.77 -18.52
N ARG A 448 6.69 -5.86 -18.88
CA ARG A 448 6.25 -5.73 -20.28
C ARG A 448 6.56 -4.34 -20.83
N ARG A 449 6.28 -3.26 -20.09
CA ARG A 449 6.52 -1.89 -20.54
C ARG A 449 8.00 -1.57 -20.66
N PHE A 450 8.82 -2.07 -19.74
CA PHE A 450 10.27 -1.98 -19.84
C PHE A 450 10.82 -2.72 -21.07
N LEU A 451 10.45 -3.99 -21.28
CA LEU A 451 10.99 -4.81 -22.38
C LEU A 451 10.49 -4.39 -23.76
N VAL A 452 9.19 -4.07 -23.89
CA VAL A 452 8.55 -3.81 -25.19
C VAL A 452 8.57 -2.33 -25.56
N HIS A 453 8.24 -1.46 -24.60
CA HIS A 453 8.07 -0.03 -24.85
C HIS A 453 9.28 0.81 -24.42
N ARG A 454 10.31 0.19 -23.82
CA ARG A 454 11.54 0.85 -23.34
C ARG A 454 11.27 1.98 -22.34
N HIS A 455 10.17 1.88 -21.58
CA HIS A 455 9.84 2.88 -20.58
C HIS A 455 10.91 2.96 -19.48
N GLY A 456 11.35 4.18 -19.20
CA GLY A 456 12.43 4.49 -18.27
C GLY A 456 11.95 4.61 -16.82
N PRO A 457 12.85 4.98 -15.89
CA PRO A 457 12.49 5.38 -14.54
C PRO A 457 11.53 6.57 -14.51
N GLU A 458 11.72 7.57 -15.37
CA GLU A 458 10.91 8.79 -15.45
C GLU A 458 9.43 8.45 -15.69
N ASP A 459 9.14 7.56 -16.64
CA ASP A 459 7.79 7.07 -16.91
C ASP A 459 7.13 6.44 -15.67
N ARG A 460 7.90 5.75 -14.83
CA ARG A 460 7.41 5.02 -13.65
C ARG A 460 7.28 5.88 -12.39
N ILE A 461 8.12 6.89 -12.27
CA ILE A 461 8.10 7.80 -11.14
C ILE A 461 6.97 8.80 -11.35
N PHE A 462 7.10 9.67 -12.35
CA PHE A 462 6.18 10.78 -12.55
C PHE A 462 5.37 10.71 -13.86
N GLY A 463 5.81 9.92 -14.84
CA GLY A 463 5.08 9.78 -16.11
C GLY A 463 3.88 8.83 -16.09
N LYS A 464 3.53 8.35 -17.29
CA LYS A 464 2.32 7.54 -17.59
C LYS A 464 2.20 6.22 -16.83
N ASP A 465 3.30 5.72 -16.26
CA ASP A 465 3.36 4.47 -15.53
C ASP A 465 3.31 4.64 -14.00
N ILE A 466 3.00 5.84 -13.49
CA ILE A 466 2.82 6.10 -12.04
C ILE A 466 1.88 5.10 -11.35
N THR A 467 0.87 4.61 -12.09
CA THR A 467 -0.10 3.59 -11.64
C THR A 467 0.50 2.20 -11.40
N VAL A 468 1.77 1.98 -11.70
CA VAL A 468 2.49 0.74 -11.38
C VAL A 468 3.02 0.76 -9.94
N ASN A 469 3.10 1.93 -9.31
CA ASN A 469 3.59 2.06 -7.95
C ASN A 469 2.51 1.73 -6.91
N ASP A 470 2.85 0.96 -5.89
CA ASP A 470 1.92 0.57 -4.82
C ASP A 470 1.57 1.74 -3.90
N LYS A 471 2.53 2.66 -3.68
CA LYS A 471 2.32 3.87 -2.88
C LYS A 471 1.23 4.78 -3.48
N PHE A 472 1.15 4.83 -4.81
CA PHE A 472 0.13 5.58 -5.55
C PHE A 472 -1.28 5.04 -5.28
N TRP A 473 -1.47 3.71 -5.39
CA TRP A 473 -2.79 3.11 -5.12
C TRP A 473 -3.20 3.25 -3.66
N ARG A 474 -2.24 3.23 -2.74
CA ARG A 474 -2.52 3.51 -1.33
C ARG A 474 -3.02 4.93 -1.14
N PHE A 475 -2.36 5.93 -1.72
CA PHE A 475 -2.85 7.31 -1.68
C PHE A 475 -4.25 7.45 -2.28
N LYS A 476 -4.52 6.83 -3.43
CA LYS A 476 -5.87 6.87 -4.04
C LYS A 476 -6.94 6.18 -3.20
N LEU A 477 -6.58 5.13 -2.47
CA LEU A 477 -7.48 4.54 -1.48
C LEU A 477 -7.78 5.52 -0.34
N GLN A 478 -6.77 6.24 0.17
CA GLN A 478 -6.96 7.21 1.26
C GLN A 478 -7.80 8.41 0.82
N GLU A 479 -7.50 8.98 -0.34
CA GLU A 479 -8.27 10.05 -1.00
C GLU A 479 -9.74 9.64 -1.18
N GLN A 480 -9.97 8.36 -1.55
CA GLN A 480 -11.30 7.80 -1.69
C GLN A 480 -12.06 7.70 -0.36
N ILE A 481 -11.40 7.30 0.72
CA ILE A 481 -12.04 7.10 2.03
C ILE A 481 -12.46 8.44 2.63
N SER A 482 -11.60 9.46 2.54
CA SER A 482 -11.86 10.78 3.11
C SER A 482 -12.76 11.67 2.24
N SER A 483 -12.84 11.38 0.94
CA SER A 483 -13.54 12.18 -0.07
C SER A 483 -14.88 12.77 0.38
N SER A 484 -15.86 11.92 0.70
CA SER A 484 -17.22 12.33 1.03
C SER A 484 -17.41 12.69 2.50
N LEU A 485 -16.49 12.25 3.37
CA LEU A 485 -16.60 12.40 4.82
C LEU A 485 -15.95 13.71 5.31
N ILE A 486 -14.79 14.06 4.76
CA ILE A 486 -13.97 15.19 5.20
C ILE A 486 -13.80 16.17 4.06
N SER A 487 -13.22 15.74 2.94
CA SER A 487 -12.77 16.65 1.88
C SER A 487 -13.89 17.38 1.16
N TYR A 488 -15.06 16.76 1.00
CA TYR A 488 -16.23 17.43 0.45
C TYR A 488 -16.67 18.63 1.32
N HIS A 489 -16.63 18.47 2.64
CA HIS A 489 -17.00 19.52 3.59
C HIS A 489 -15.94 20.60 3.67
N GLU A 490 -14.65 20.24 3.66
CA GLU A 490 -13.54 21.20 3.57
C GLU A 490 -13.71 22.14 2.36
N VAL A 491 -13.92 21.58 1.16
CA VAL A 491 -14.04 22.37 -0.08
C VAL A 491 -15.32 23.20 -0.12
N THR A 492 -16.41 22.66 0.42
CA THR A 492 -17.68 23.39 0.46
C THR A 492 -17.60 24.59 1.40
N ASN A 493 -16.90 24.45 2.54
CA ASN A 493 -16.72 25.53 3.50
C ASN A 493 -15.72 26.59 2.99
N SER A 494 -14.74 26.18 2.18
CA SER A 494 -13.71 27.06 1.61
C SER A 494 -14.27 28.14 0.67
N LEU A 495 -15.48 27.94 0.14
CA LEU A 495 -16.12 28.85 -0.82
C LEU A 495 -16.25 30.30 -0.31
N LEU A 496 -16.53 30.49 0.99
CA LEU A 496 -16.73 31.80 1.59
C LEU A 496 -15.44 32.63 1.61
N GLU A 497 -14.31 31.97 1.89
CA GLU A 497 -12.99 32.59 2.01
C GLU A 497 -12.38 32.88 0.63
N THR A 498 -12.67 32.04 -0.37
CA THR A 498 -12.14 32.21 -1.74
C THR A 498 -12.84 33.29 -2.57
N ASN A 499 -13.93 33.89 -2.07
CA ASN A 499 -14.80 34.78 -2.86
C ASN A 499 -14.10 36.06 -3.37
N GLY A 500 -13.00 36.49 -2.72
CA GLY A 500 -12.26 37.70 -3.09
C GLY A 500 -11.10 37.48 -4.07
N ILE A 501 -10.73 36.22 -4.36
CA ILE A 501 -9.52 35.87 -5.12
C ILE A 501 -9.86 35.79 -6.61
N PRO A 502 -9.13 36.46 -7.51
CA PRO A 502 -9.31 36.35 -8.96
C PRO A 502 -9.24 34.90 -9.47
N ILE A 503 -10.19 34.49 -10.32
CA ILE A 503 -10.25 33.11 -10.87
C ILE A 503 -10.34 33.12 -12.38
N ALA A 504 -9.45 32.39 -13.03
CA ALA A 504 -9.55 31.97 -14.42
C ALA A 504 -9.88 30.48 -14.51
N VAL A 505 -10.70 30.11 -15.50
CA VAL A 505 -11.06 28.70 -15.76
C VAL A 505 -10.70 28.37 -17.20
N ALA A 506 -10.01 27.25 -17.41
CA ALA A 506 -9.74 26.71 -18.73
C ALA A 506 -10.39 25.33 -18.86
N SER A 507 -11.16 25.14 -19.94
CA SER A 507 -11.88 23.89 -20.16
C SER A 507 -11.81 23.41 -21.60
N SER A 508 -11.60 22.11 -21.80
CA SER A 508 -11.53 21.42 -23.08
C SER A 508 -12.88 21.42 -23.80
N ASP A 509 -12.85 21.78 -25.08
CA ASP A 509 -14.02 21.75 -25.95
C ASP A 509 -14.56 20.32 -26.17
N VAL A 510 -13.67 19.33 -26.23
CA VAL A 510 -14.00 17.91 -26.33
C VAL A 510 -14.76 17.46 -25.08
N MET A 511 -14.30 17.87 -23.91
CA MET A 511 -14.88 17.48 -22.62
C MET A 511 -16.27 18.08 -22.40
N ILE A 512 -16.44 19.38 -22.70
CA ILE A 512 -17.73 20.06 -22.63
C ILE A 512 -18.74 19.43 -23.60
N LYS A 513 -18.32 19.07 -24.82
CA LYS A 513 -19.18 18.41 -25.81
C LYS A 513 -19.60 17.00 -25.41
N LYS A 514 -18.70 16.24 -24.77
CA LYS A 514 -18.96 14.86 -24.34
C LYS A 514 -19.83 14.78 -23.08
N SER A 515 -19.74 15.77 -22.18
CA SER A 515 -20.48 15.77 -20.91
C SER A 515 -21.04 17.15 -20.59
N VAL A 516 -22.36 17.28 -20.69
CA VAL A 516 -23.10 18.49 -20.29
C VAL A 516 -22.86 18.85 -18.82
N ASN A 517 -22.75 17.82 -17.97
CA ASN A 517 -22.49 18.01 -16.55
C ASN A 517 -21.09 18.57 -16.30
N TRP A 518 -20.10 18.12 -17.07
CA TRP A 518 -18.75 18.69 -17.00
C TRP A 518 -18.78 20.18 -17.35
N GLY A 519 -19.42 20.56 -18.47
CA GLY A 519 -19.57 21.96 -18.83
C GLY A 519 -20.31 22.80 -17.78
N ARG A 520 -21.34 22.23 -17.13
CA ARG A 520 -22.03 22.89 -16.01
C ARG A 520 -21.10 23.11 -14.82
N TRP A 521 -20.34 22.09 -14.45
CA TRP A 521 -19.37 22.17 -13.35
C TRP A 521 -18.28 23.20 -13.62
N GLN A 522 -17.70 23.22 -14.82
CA GLN A 522 -16.72 24.24 -15.20
C GLN A 522 -17.32 25.65 -15.10
N ARG A 523 -18.56 25.84 -15.54
CA ARG A 523 -19.30 27.12 -15.37
C ARG A 523 -19.64 27.46 -13.91
N GLU A 524 -19.77 26.48 -13.04
CA GLU A 524 -19.94 26.72 -11.60
C GLU A 524 -18.64 27.20 -10.97
N LEU A 525 -17.48 26.68 -11.42
CA LEU A 525 -16.17 27.12 -10.94
C LEU A 525 -15.93 28.62 -11.20
N THR A 526 -16.39 29.15 -12.35
CA THR A 526 -16.27 30.58 -12.66
C THR A 526 -17.09 31.48 -11.73
N LYS A 527 -18.00 30.92 -10.93
CA LYS A 527 -18.89 31.66 -10.02
C LYS A 527 -18.47 31.55 -8.55
N ILE A 528 -17.36 30.86 -8.28
CA ILE A 528 -16.85 30.69 -6.92
C ILE A 528 -16.33 32.01 -6.36
N SER A 529 -15.76 32.85 -7.23
CA SER A 529 -15.25 34.16 -6.88
C SER A 529 -16.13 35.27 -7.44
N SER A 530 -16.17 36.39 -6.71
CA SER A 530 -16.74 37.65 -7.16
C SER A 530 -15.90 38.36 -8.24
N LYS A 531 -14.66 37.91 -8.47
CA LYS A 531 -13.71 38.44 -9.47
C LYS A 531 -13.33 37.36 -10.51
N PRO A 532 -14.24 36.94 -11.40
CA PRO A 532 -13.87 36.06 -12.50
C PRO A 532 -13.06 36.82 -13.55
N ILE A 533 -11.91 36.28 -13.94
CA ILE A 533 -11.03 36.84 -14.96
C ILE A 533 -11.57 36.45 -16.34
N GLU A 534 -11.48 35.16 -16.67
CA GLU A 534 -11.88 34.63 -17.97
C GLU A 534 -12.26 33.14 -17.86
N TRP A 535 -13.19 32.69 -18.70
CA TRP A 535 -13.43 31.26 -18.95
C TRP A 535 -13.06 30.92 -20.40
N VAL A 536 -11.92 30.27 -20.58
CA VAL A 536 -11.38 29.91 -21.90
C VAL A 536 -11.78 28.48 -22.25
N ILE A 537 -12.36 28.31 -23.44
CA ILE A 537 -12.62 27.00 -24.01
C ILE A 537 -11.42 26.61 -24.89
N THR A 538 -10.62 25.67 -24.42
CA THR A 538 -9.38 25.22 -25.06
C THR A 538 -9.61 24.07 -26.02
N LYS A 539 -8.71 23.93 -27.00
CA LYS A 539 -8.60 22.72 -27.83
C LYS A 539 -7.89 21.60 -27.07
N GLY A 540 -8.14 20.36 -27.46
CA GLY A 540 -7.55 19.18 -26.86
C GLY A 540 -8.54 18.37 -26.01
N ASN A 541 -8.10 17.23 -25.51
CA ASN A 541 -8.90 16.36 -24.66
C ASN A 541 -8.76 16.79 -23.19
N HIS A 542 -8.95 15.87 -22.23
CA HIS A 542 -8.80 16.16 -20.79
C HIS A 542 -7.44 16.75 -20.38
N ARG A 543 -6.38 16.57 -21.18
CA ARG A 543 -5.09 17.26 -21.02
C ARG A 543 -4.94 18.26 -22.16
N PRO A 544 -5.31 19.53 -21.97
CA PRO A 544 -5.35 20.48 -23.08
C PRO A 544 -3.95 20.81 -23.64
N TRP A 545 -2.89 20.67 -22.83
CA TRP A 545 -1.51 20.91 -23.26
C TRP A 545 -0.92 19.83 -24.17
N ASP A 546 -1.57 18.67 -24.32
CA ASP A 546 -1.20 17.66 -25.31
C ASP A 546 -1.46 18.18 -26.75
N ASP A 547 -2.44 19.08 -26.93
CA ASP A 547 -2.75 19.71 -28.22
C ASP A 547 -1.98 21.04 -28.35
N PRO A 548 -1.26 21.31 -29.45
CA PRO A 548 -0.49 22.55 -29.60
C PRO A 548 -1.34 23.82 -29.51
N ASN A 549 -2.58 23.80 -30.02
CA ASN A 549 -3.47 24.97 -29.93
C ASN A 549 -4.02 25.12 -28.51
N GLY A 550 -4.38 24.01 -27.86
CA GLY A 550 -4.82 23.99 -26.47
C GLY A 550 -3.74 24.51 -25.53
N ARG A 551 -2.51 24.06 -25.71
CA ARG A 551 -1.32 24.53 -25.00
C ARG A 551 -1.13 26.03 -25.14
N LYS A 552 -1.14 26.56 -26.36
CA LYS A 552 -1.00 28.00 -26.61
C LYS A 552 -2.11 28.81 -25.92
N GLN A 553 -3.35 28.33 -25.97
CA GLN A 553 -4.48 29.00 -25.30
C GLN A 553 -4.32 29.00 -23.77
N LEU A 554 -3.79 27.93 -23.18
CA LEU A 554 -3.46 27.89 -21.74
C LEU A 554 -2.33 28.85 -21.38
N GLN A 555 -1.28 28.88 -22.20
CA GLN A 555 -0.15 29.79 -22.01
C GLN A 555 -0.59 31.25 -22.10
N ASP A 556 -1.37 31.62 -23.13
CA ASP A 556 -1.89 32.97 -23.30
C ASP A 556 -2.82 33.37 -22.14
N LEU A 557 -3.61 32.43 -21.60
CA LEU A 557 -4.43 32.67 -20.41
C LEU A 557 -3.57 32.93 -19.18
N LEU A 558 -2.57 32.09 -18.91
CA LEU A 558 -1.70 32.23 -17.75
C LEU A 558 -0.97 33.58 -17.75
N LEU A 559 -0.45 34.02 -18.91
CA LEU A 559 0.20 35.33 -19.03
C LEU A 559 -0.77 36.48 -18.72
N ARG A 560 -2.02 36.41 -19.19
CA ARG A 560 -3.03 37.42 -18.84
C ARG A 560 -3.33 37.47 -17.33
N VAL A 561 -3.36 36.32 -16.66
CA VAL A 561 -3.60 36.24 -15.21
C VAL A 561 -2.42 36.79 -14.41
N ILE A 562 -1.20 36.62 -14.92
CA ILE A 562 0.01 37.16 -14.30
C ILE A 562 0.06 38.69 -14.41
N ASP A 563 -0.36 39.24 -15.55
CA ASP A 563 -0.32 40.67 -15.86
C ASP A 563 -1.51 41.47 -15.26
N GLU A 564 -2.45 40.80 -14.59
CA GLU A 564 -3.66 41.43 -14.05
C GLU A 564 -3.36 42.13 -12.71
N GLU A 565 -3.55 43.46 -12.64
CA GLU A 565 -3.30 44.31 -11.46
C GLU A 565 -4.39 44.30 -10.38
#